data_AF-A0A6I0EU86-F1
#
_entry.id   AF-A0A6I0EU86-F1
#
_cell.length_a   1.000
_cell.length_b   1.000
_cell.length_c   1.000
_cell.angle_alpha   90.00
_cell.angle_beta   90.00
_cell.angle_gamma   90.00
#
_symmetry.space_group_name_H-M   'P 1'
#
loop_
_entity.id
_entity.type
_entity.pdbx_description
1 polymer ?
#
loop_
_entity_poly.entity_id
_entity_poly.type
_entity_poly.pdbx_seq_one_letter_code
_entity_poly.pdbx_strand_id
1 'polypeptide(L)'
;MDTRLCTRLAFVAAAFSVLAALPAAAADDCKDTVKAEGKPATLRDLGAYPNSLLAWRSAVKEKYGGEYNSWRYAKDAKVDCTEKDGQWTCVRTAKPCKDLLSRTLGGAADAVKKDCKADSLSSYGAKKKGNKEAEEQAIFGWEIDTRKMHGKEWAMWTNATATDIDCHDVKGGIQCIAIGTACKP
;
A
#
# COMPACT_ATOMS: atom_id res chain seq x y z
N MET A 1 75.25 12.74 7.43
CA MET A 1 75.18 14.21 7.58
C MET A 1 74.90 14.75 6.19
N ASP A 2 73.75 15.39 5.98
CA ASP A 2 73.68 16.58 5.12
C ASP A 2 72.32 17.25 5.29
N THR A 3 72.38 18.44 5.86
CA THR A 3 71.33 19.44 5.91
C THR A 3 71.67 20.50 4.88
N ARG A 4 70.73 20.89 4.00
CA ARG A 4 70.33 22.30 3.75
C ARG A 4 69.49 22.47 2.49
N LEU A 5 68.75 23.60 2.52
CA LEU A 5 68.09 24.36 1.46
C LEU A 5 66.62 23.99 1.20
N CYS A 6 65.68 24.54 1.97
CA CYS A 6 65.13 25.91 1.91
C CYS A 6 64.16 26.16 0.74
N THR A 7 63.02 26.75 1.13
CA THR A 7 62.08 27.58 0.34
C THR A 7 61.20 26.87 -0.69
N ARG A 8 59.92 26.69 -0.32
CA ARG A 8 58.80 27.48 -0.86
C ARG A 8 57.55 27.32 0.01
N LEU A 9 57.16 28.44 0.62
CA LEU A 9 55.83 28.70 1.18
C LEU A 9 54.76 28.66 0.08
N ALA A 10 53.51 28.47 0.51
CA ALA A 10 52.30 29.20 0.10
C ALA A 10 51.17 28.38 -0.55
N PHE A 11 50.12 28.19 0.27
CA PHE A 11 48.68 28.40 -0.05
C PHE A 11 48.04 27.65 -1.22
N VAL A 12 47.13 26.72 -0.91
CA VAL A 12 45.71 26.68 -1.39
C VAL A 12 44.92 25.92 -0.31
N ALA A 13 44.35 26.61 0.68
CA ALA A 13 42.94 27.03 0.71
C ALA A 13 41.96 25.84 0.71
N ALA A 14 41.35 25.64 1.88
CA ALA A 14 40.24 24.74 2.13
C ALA A 14 39.08 25.01 1.16
N ALA A 15 38.78 24.03 0.31
CA ALA A 15 37.50 23.98 -0.37
C ALA A 15 36.46 23.42 0.61
N PHE A 16 35.82 24.35 1.30
CA PHE A 16 34.46 24.19 1.79
C PHE A 16 33.57 23.69 0.65
N SER A 17 32.96 22.53 0.83
CA SER A 17 31.63 22.26 0.29
C SER A 17 30.96 21.29 1.24
N VAL A 18 30.31 21.91 2.23
CA VAL A 18 29.22 21.38 3.01
C VAL A 18 28.37 20.51 2.07
N LEU A 19 28.44 19.18 2.22
CA LEU A 19 27.32 18.35 1.84
C LEU A 19 26.18 18.79 2.76
N ALA A 20 25.46 19.81 2.32
CA ALA A 20 24.09 19.99 2.72
C ALA A 20 23.42 18.71 2.25
N ALA A 21 23.31 17.75 3.16
CA ALA A 21 22.28 16.73 3.11
C ALA A 21 20.96 17.51 3.17
N LEU A 22 20.57 18.06 2.02
CA LEU A 22 19.17 18.35 1.74
C LEU A 22 18.48 17.03 2.08
N PRO A 23 17.50 17.00 3.00
CA PRO A 23 16.59 15.89 3.00
C PRO A 23 16.10 15.84 1.56
N ALA A 24 16.33 14.72 0.87
CA ALA A 24 15.59 14.43 -0.33
C ALA A 24 14.14 14.56 0.08
N ALA A 25 13.54 15.72 -0.21
CA ALA A 25 12.12 15.85 -0.30
C ALA A 25 11.79 14.87 -1.41
N ALA A 26 11.49 13.63 -1.03
CA ALA A 26 10.93 12.64 -1.91
C ALA A 26 9.83 13.40 -2.65
N ALA A 27 10.00 13.57 -3.96
CA ALA A 27 8.99 14.19 -4.79
C ALA A 27 7.66 13.58 -4.38
N ASP A 28 6.66 14.42 -4.11
CA ASP A 28 5.39 13.95 -3.56
C ASP A 28 4.75 13.05 -4.63
N ASP A 29 5.03 11.73 -4.56
CA ASP A 29 4.57 10.70 -5.51
C ASP A 29 3.05 10.44 -5.37
N CYS A 30 2.33 11.46 -4.93
CA CYS A 30 0.92 11.48 -4.63
C CYS A 30 0.19 12.27 -5.70
N LYS A 31 -1.02 11.82 -6.05
CA LYS A 31 -1.89 12.49 -7.02
C LYS A 31 -2.99 13.26 -6.32
N ASP A 32 -3.82 13.95 -7.11
CA ASP A 32 -4.99 14.65 -6.58
C ASP A 32 -5.93 13.69 -5.87
N THR A 33 -6.56 14.21 -4.82
CA THR A 33 -7.53 13.50 -3.99
C THR A 33 -8.58 12.77 -4.82
N VAL A 34 -8.77 11.50 -4.50
CA VAL A 34 -9.85 10.67 -5.05
C VAL A 34 -10.85 10.40 -3.94
N LYS A 35 -12.13 10.65 -4.27
CA LYS A 35 -13.29 10.33 -3.45
C LYS A 35 -14.10 9.26 -4.17
N ALA A 36 -14.37 8.15 -3.49
CA ALA A 36 -15.14 7.05 -4.06
C ALA A 36 -16.11 6.47 -3.02
N GLU A 37 -17.32 6.15 -3.47
CA GLU A 37 -18.37 5.57 -2.65
C GLU A 37 -18.49 4.08 -2.92
N GLY A 38 -18.55 3.28 -1.85
CA GLY A 38 -18.80 1.84 -1.95
C GLY A 38 -20.28 1.52 -2.11
N LYS A 39 -20.57 0.34 -2.68
CA LYS A 39 -21.94 -0.18 -2.72
C LYS A 39 -22.53 -0.30 -1.29
N PRO A 40 -23.80 0.08 -1.07
CA PRO A 40 -24.47 -0.08 0.22
C PRO A 40 -24.50 -1.53 0.70
N ALA A 41 -24.48 -1.75 2.01
CA ALA A 41 -24.59 -3.08 2.63
C ALA A 41 -25.31 -3.04 3.98
N THR A 42 -25.89 -4.15 4.40
CA THR A 42 -26.57 -4.26 5.71
C THR A 42 -25.60 -4.20 6.90
N LEU A 43 -24.35 -4.64 6.71
CA LEU A 43 -23.31 -4.60 7.74
C LEU A 43 -22.28 -3.51 7.41
N ARG A 44 -22.01 -2.64 8.38
CA ARG A 44 -21.00 -1.58 8.23
C ARG A 44 -19.61 -2.15 7.97
N ASP A 45 -19.07 -2.88 8.95
CA ASP A 45 -17.64 -3.26 8.97
C ASP A 45 -17.31 -4.43 8.03
N LEU A 46 -18.27 -5.34 7.79
CA LEU A 46 -18.11 -6.52 6.94
C LEU A 46 -18.69 -6.38 5.53
N GLY A 47 -19.34 -5.25 5.22
CA GLY A 47 -20.03 -5.03 3.94
C GLY A 47 -19.73 -3.66 3.33
N ALA A 48 -20.15 -2.58 3.98
CA ALA A 48 -20.02 -1.23 3.42
C ALA A 48 -18.57 -0.72 3.42
N TYR A 49 -17.85 -0.96 4.51
CA TYR A 49 -16.44 -0.62 4.67
C TYR A 49 -15.53 -1.25 3.60
N PRO A 50 -15.58 -2.58 3.33
CA PRO A 50 -14.78 -3.19 2.27
C PRO A 50 -15.24 -2.77 0.87
N ASN A 51 -16.55 -2.60 0.65
CA ASN A 51 -17.07 -2.10 -0.62
C ASN A 51 -16.48 -0.73 -0.97
N SER A 52 -16.31 0.15 0.01
CA SER A 52 -15.69 1.47 -0.20
C SER A 52 -14.21 1.40 -0.55
N LEU A 53 -13.49 0.42 0.01
CA LEU A 53 -12.08 0.19 -0.32
C LEU A 53 -11.93 -0.26 -1.78
N LEU A 54 -12.72 -1.25 -2.20
CA LEU A 54 -12.70 -1.74 -3.58
C LEU A 54 -13.10 -0.66 -4.58
N ALA A 55 -14.13 0.14 -4.26
CA ALA A 55 -14.54 1.27 -5.10
C ALA A 55 -13.43 2.30 -5.25
N TRP A 56 -12.76 2.69 -4.16
CA TRP A 56 -11.65 3.65 -4.20
C TRP A 56 -10.45 3.10 -4.97
N ARG A 57 -10.05 1.85 -4.72
CA ARG A 57 -8.95 1.19 -5.44
C ARG A 57 -9.22 1.12 -6.95
N SER A 58 -10.46 0.83 -7.33
CA SER A 58 -10.89 0.82 -8.75
C SER A 58 -10.79 2.22 -9.36
N ALA A 59 -11.35 3.23 -8.70
CA ALA A 59 -11.34 4.62 -9.18
C ALA A 59 -9.91 5.16 -9.34
N VAL A 60 -9.02 4.85 -8.39
CA VAL A 60 -7.61 5.22 -8.47
C VAL A 60 -6.89 4.49 -9.60
N LYS A 61 -7.11 3.18 -9.73
CA LYS A 61 -6.51 2.37 -10.80
C LYS A 61 -6.89 2.89 -12.17
N GLU A 62 -8.17 3.23 -12.37
CA GLU A 62 -8.67 3.78 -13.62
C GLU A 62 -8.10 5.17 -13.91
N LYS A 63 -7.98 6.03 -12.90
CA LYS A 63 -7.53 7.41 -13.08
C LYS A 63 -6.02 7.58 -13.19
N TYR A 64 -5.25 6.82 -12.42
CA TYR A 64 -3.80 7.06 -12.23
C TYR A 64 -2.92 5.81 -12.44
N GLY A 65 -3.50 4.61 -12.53
CA GLY A 65 -2.74 3.37 -12.65
C GLY A 65 -2.75 2.52 -11.38
N GLY A 66 -2.41 1.23 -11.54
CA GLY A 66 -2.44 0.25 -10.45
C GLY A 66 -1.43 0.55 -9.35
N GLU A 67 -0.31 1.20 -9.68
CA GLU A 67 0.78 1.53 -8.76
C GLU A 67 0.41 2.59 -7.71
N TYR A 68 -0.73 3.27 -7.87
CA TYR A 68 -1.22 4.27 -6.91
C TYR A 68 -2.38 3.77 -6.05
N ASN A 69 -2.89 2.55 -6.29
CA ASN A 69 -4.16 2.12 -5.72
C ASN A 69 -4.06 1.51 -4.32
N SER A 70 -2.89 1.45 -3.70
CA SER A 70 -2.77 0.97 -2.31
C SER A 70 -3.26 2.03 -1.33
N TRP A 71 -4.29 1.68 -0.57
CA TRP A 71 -4.85 2.52 0.48
C TRP A 71 -3.84 2.75 1.60
N ARG A 72 -3.05 1.73 1.95
CA ARG A 72 -2.02 1.81 3.00
C ARG A 72 -1.01 2.94 2.76
N TYR A 73 -0.73 3.27 1.50
CA TYR A 73 0.23 4.33 1.15
C TYR A 73 -0.44 5.67 0.82
N ALA A 74 -1.77 5.74 0.85
CA ALA A 74 -2.49 6.97 0.57
C ALA A 74 -2.32 8.00 1.70
N LYS A 75 -2.27 9.28 1.34
CA LYS A 75 -2.23 10.40 2.29
C LYS A 75 -3.62 10.96 2.52
N ASP A 76 -3.80 11.63 3.66
CA ASP A 76 -5.06 12.28 4.05
C ASP A 76 -6.24 11.28 4.02
N ALA A 77 -5.97 10.03 4.38
CA ALA A 77 -6.90 8.92 4.30
C ALA A 77 -8.06 9.07 5.27
N LYS A 78 -9.28 9.09 4.72
CA LYS A 78 -10.53 9.24 5.49
C LYS A 78 -11.59 8.27 4.98
N VAL A 79 -12.30 7.65 5.92
CA VAL A 79 -13.47 6.82 5.65
C VAL A 79 -14.67 7.39 6.39
N ASP A 80 -15.70 7.78 5.65
CA ASP A 80 -16.96 8.28 6.19
C ASP A 80 -18.07 7.26 5.92
N CYS A 81 -18.66 6.67 6.96
CA CYS A 81 -19.75 5.71 6.85
C CYS A 81 -21.04 6.30 7.39
N THR A 82 -22.10 6.23 6.60
CA THR A 82 -23.45 6.70 6.96
C THR A 82 -24.46 5.58 6.79
N GLU A 83 -25.40 5.49 7.73
CA GLU A 83 -26.53 4.57 7.65
C GLU A 83 -27.76 5.31 7.12
N LYS A 84 -28.43 4.71 6.13
CA LYS A 84 -29.70 5.17 5.58
C LYS A 84 -30.57 3.96 5.28
N ASP A 85 -31.81 3.96 5.77
CA ASP A 85 -32.79 2.90 5.53
C ASP A 85 -32.27 1.48 5.88
N GLY A 86 -31.48 1.36 6.96
CA GLY A 86 -30.86 0.10 7.39
C GLY A 86 -29.71 -0.39 6.52
N GLN A 87 -29.24 0.42 5.58
CA GLN A 87 -28.06 0.17 4.76
C GLN A 87 -26.95 1.15 5.09
N TRP A 88 -25.76 0.61 5.29
CA TRP A 88 -24.53 1.37 5.45
C TRP A 88 -23.91 1.65 4.09
N THR A 89 -23.51 2.90 3.87
CA THR A 89 -22.71 3.33 2.73
C THR A 89 -21.47 4.00 3.26
N CYS A 90 -20.30 3.59 2.77
CA CYS A 90 -19.01 4.18 3.17
C CYS A 90 -18.36 4.87 1.97
N VAL A 91 -17.79 6.04 2.22
CA VAL A 91 -17.07 6.86 1.25
C VAL A 91 -15.62 6.98 1.69
N ARG A 92 -14.69 6.67 0.78
CA ARG A 92 -13.26 6.86 1.00
C ARG A 92 -12.76 8.07 0.26
N THR A 93 -12.00 8.90 0.96
CA THR A 93 -11.33 10.06 0.42
C THR A 93 -9.86 10.01 0.81
N ALA A 94 -8.96 10.07 -0.16
CA ALA A 94 -7.53 10.11 0.09
C ALA A 94 -6.77 10.61 -1.14
N LYS A 95 -5.54 11.09 -0.94
CA LYS A 95 -4.56 11.31 -2.01
C LYS A 95 -3.84 10.00 -2.30
N PRO A 96 -4.04 9.38 -3.46
CA PRO A 96 -3.37 8.12 -3.77
C PRO A 96 -1.90 8.40 -4.03
N CYS A 97 -1.03 7.58 -3.46
CA CYS A 97 0.41 7.71 -3.62
C CYS A 97 0.99 6.41 -4.14
N LYS A 98 2.10 6.52 -4.87
CA LYS A 98 2.79 5.35 -5.42
C LYS A 98 3.13 4.36 -4.30
N ASP A 99 2.83 3.08 -4.47
CA ASP A 99 3.11 2.07 -3.46
C ASP A 99 4.62 1.78 -3.33
N LEU A 100 5.05 1.20 -2.20
CA LEU A 100 6.47 0.96 -1.92
C LEU A 100 7.12 0.04 -2.96
N LEU A 101 6.41 -0.96 -3.47
CA LEU A 101 6.94 -1.89 -4.47
C LEU A 101 7.24 -1.16 -5.78
N SER A 102 6.31 -0.32 -6.20
CA SER A 102 6.37 0.52 -7.39
C SER A 102 7.38 1.68 -7.25
N ARG A 103 7.65 2.13 -6.02
CA ARG A 103 8.75 3.05 -5.71
C ARG A 103 10.12 2.38 -5.77
N THR A 104 10.24 1.17 -5.23
CA THR A 104 11.53 0.47 -5.07
C THR A 104 11.98 -0.25 -6.33
N LEU A 105 11.06 -0.83 -7.11
CA LEU A 105 11.39 -1.57 -8.33
C LEU A 105 11.33 -0.72 -9.60
N GLY A 106 10.74 0.49 -9.54
CA GLY A 106 10.41 1.24 -10.76
C GLY A 106 9.59 0.38 -11.75
N GLY A 107 9.58 0.74 -13.03
CA GLY A 107 8.94 -0.06 -14.09
C GLY A 107 9.54 -1.46 -14.31
N ALA A 108 10.51 -1.90 -13.50
CA ALA A 108 11.08 -3.25 -13.59
C ALA A 108 10.18 -4.34 -12.98
N ALA A 109 9.13 -3.97 -12.22
CA ALA A 109 8.12 -4.94 -11.76
C ALA A 109 7.37 -5.59 -12.94
N ASP A 110 7.22 -4.88 -14.06
CA ASP A 110 6.58 -5.38 -15.30
C ASP A 110 7.45 -6.42 -16.04
N ALA A 111 8.73 -6.58 -15.67
CA ALA A 111 9.65 -7.51 -16.32
C ALA A 111 9.52 -8.96 -15.82
N VAL A 112 8.86 -9.21 -14.70
CA VAL A 112 8.57 -10.57 -14.23
C VAL A 112 7.15 -10.93 -14.66
N LYS A 113 7.03 -11.63 -15.80
CA LYS A 113 5.78 -12.26 -16.24
C LYS A 113 5.37 -13.34 -15.24
N LYS A 114 4.75 -12.96 -14.14
CA LYS A 114 4.09 -13.88 -13.23
C LYS A 114 2.76 -14.30 -13.84
N ASP A 115 2.46 -15.59 -13.79
CA ASP A 115 1.14 -16.13 -14.11
C ASP A 115 0.18 -15.69 -13.00
N CYS A 116 -0.57 -14.61 -13.26
CA CYS A 116 -1.47 -13.96 -12.31
C CYS A 116 -2.93 -14.08 -12.76
N LYS A 117 -3.84 -14.14 -11.79
CA LYS A 117 -5.28 -14.03 -12.05
C LYS A 117 -5.65 -12.62 -12.50
N ALA A 118 -6.79 -12.50 -13.19
CA ALA A 118 -7.27 -11.21 -13.67
C ALA A 118 -7.76 -10.30 -12.52
N ASP A 119 -8.47 -10.90 -11.56
CA ASP A 119 -9.13 -10.17 -10.48
C ASP A 119 -8.38 -10.31 -9.16
N SER A 120 -8.39 -9.23 -8.38
CA SER A 120 -7.93 -9.28 -6.99
C SER A 120 -8.99 -9.92 -6.10
N LEU A 121 -8.55 -10.75 -5.17
CA LEU A 121 -9.39 -11.27 -4.09
C LEU A 121 -9.19 -10.43 -2.85
N SER A 122 -10.23 -10.38 -2.01
CA SER A 122 -10.21 -9.68 -0.73
C SER A 122 -10.79 -10.55 0.36
N SER A 123 -10.14 -10.64 1.51
CA SER A 123 -10.58 -11.46 2.62
C SER A 123 -10.32 -10.80 3.97
N TYR A 124 -11.26 -11.00 4.88
CA TYR A 124 -11.12 -10.55 6.25
C TYR A 124 -10.35 -11.53 7.11
N GLY A 125 -9.53 -10.98 8.00
CA GLY A 125 -8.97 -11.72 9.12
C GLY A 125 -9.93 -11.81 10.29
N ALA A 126 -9.69 -12.81 11.15
CA ALA A 126 -10.24 -12.80 12.49
C ALA A 126 -9.77 -11.55 13.24
N LYS A 127 -10.68 -10.94 14.01
CA LYS A 127 -10.37 -9.81 14.88
C LYS A 127 -9.29 -10.17 15.91
N LYS A 128 -8.33 -9.27 16.14
CA LYS A 128 -7.26 -9.43 17.13
C LYS A 128 -7.07 -8.19 17.98
N LYS A 129 -6.24 -8.28 19.01
CA LYS A 129 -5.92 -7.14 19.89
C LYS A 129 -4.84 -6.23 19.32
N GLY A 130 -3.94 -6.76 18.51
CA GLY A 130 -2.86 -6.01 17.87
C GLY A 130 -2.99 -5.99 16.35
N ASN A 131 -2.41 -4.95 15.74
CA ASN A 131 -2.40 -4.76 14.29
C ASN A 131 -1.71 -5.93 13.60
N LYS A 132 -0.51 -6.31 14.06
CA LYS A 132 0.28 -7.37 13.42
C LYS A 132 -0.49 -8.69 13.36
N GLU A 133 -1.10 -9.11 14.46
CA GLU A 133 -1.88 -10.34 14.49
C GLU A 133 -3.13 -10.23 13.60
N ALA A 134 -3.78 -9.06 13.55
CA ALA A 134 -4.95 -8.86 12.69
C ALA A 134 -4.57 -8.90 11.20
N GLU A 135 -3.42 -8.34 10.82
CA GLU A 135 -2.85 -8.42 9.46
C GLU A 135 -2.55 -9.87 9.08
N GLU A 136 -1.87 -10.62 9.95
CA GLU A 136 -1.55 -12.04 9.72
C GLU A 136 -2.82 -12.88 9.51
N GLN A 137 -3.89 -12.59 10.27
CA GLN A 137 -5.17 -13.27 10.05
C GLN A 137 -5.83 -12.89 8.73
N ALA A 138 -5.71 -11.64 8.28
CA ALA A 138 -6.28 -11.21 7.02
C ALA A 138 -5.56 -11.85 5.84
N ILE A 139 -4.23 -11.90 5.91
CA ILE A 139 -3.39 -12.64 4.95
C ILE A 139 -3.80 -14.11 4.92
N PHE A 140 -3.91 -14.76 6.08
CA PHE A 140 -4.32 -16.16 6.16
C PHE A 140 -5.73 -16.41 5.60
N GLY A 141 -6.68 -15.50 5.88
CA GLY A 141 -8.02 -15.54 5.28
C GLY A 141 -7.96 -15.45 3.75
N TRP A 142 -7.13 -14.55 3.22
CA TRP A 142 -6.93 -14.40 1.78
C TRP A 142 -6.34 -15.66 1.15
N GLU A 143 -5.37 -16.31 1.80
CA GLU A 143 -4.79 -17.56 1.32
C GLU A 143 -5.82 -18.71 1.32
N ILE A 144 -6.69 -18.79 2.32
CA ILE A 144 -7.78 -19.79 2.35
C ILE A 144 -8.75 -19.58 1.18
N ASP A 145 -9.21 -18.35 0.98
CA ASP A 145 -10.19 -18.04 -0.06
C ASP A 145 -9.59 -18.24 -1.46
N THR A 146 -8.34 -17.81 -1.64
CA THR A 146 -7.58 -18.04 -2.88
C THR A 146 -7.38 -19.53 -3.13
N ARG A 147 -7.06 -20.32 -2.10
CA ARG A 147 -6.91 -21.78 -2.22
C ARG A 147 -8.21 -22.43 -2.65
N LYS A 148 -9.33 -22.00 -2.05
CA LYS A 148 -10.67 -22.52 -2.37
C LYS A 148 -11.08 -22.17 -3.81
N MET A 149 -10.72 -20.98 -4.29
CA MET A 149 -11.14 -20.50 -5.60
C MET A 149 -10.22 -20.95 -6.74
N HIS A 150 -8.91 -21.04 -6.50
CA HIS A 150 -7.92 -21.19 -7.57
C HIS A 150 -6.95 -22.35 -7.37
N GLY A 151 -6.87 -22.94 -6.18
CA GLY A 151 -5.91 -23.99 -5.85
C GLY A 151 -4.76 -23.51 -4.98
N LYS A 152 -4.05 -24.46 -4.36
CA LYS A 152 -3.01 -24.20 -3.35
C LYS A 152 -1.80 -23.44 -3.90
N GLU A 153 -1.52 -23.58 -5.19
CA GLU A 153 -0.38 -22.98 -5.88
C GLU A 153 -0.55 -21.47 -6.13
N TRP A 154 -1.77 -20.96 -6.02
CA TRP A 154 -2.10 -19.53 -6.14
C TRP A 154 -2.17 -18.83 -4.77
N ALA A 155 -2.29 -19.62 -3.70
CA ALA A 155 -2.62 -19.18 -2.36
C ALA A 155 -1.39 -18.87 -1.51
N MET A 156 -0.45 -18.09 -2.06
CA MET A 156 0.74 -17.62 -1.34
C MET A 156 0.78 -16.10 -1.39
N TRP A 157 0.58 -15.46 -0.25
CA TRP A 157 0.54 -14.00 -0.18
C TRP A 157 1.82 -13.33 -0.68
N THR A 158 2.99 -13.94 -0.42
CA THR A 158 4.29 -13.44 -0.88
C THR A 158 4.42 -13.39 -2.40
N ASN A 159 3.61 -14.16 -3.12
CA ASN A 159 3.60 -14.16 -4.58
C ASN A 159 2.55 -13.21 -5.16
N ALA A 160 1.55 -12.82 -4.36
CA ALA A 160 0.49 -11.96 -4.79
C ALA A 160 1.03 -10.59 -5.23
N THR A 161 0.34 -9.99 -6.19
CA THR A 161 0.64 -8.64 -6.69
C THR A 161 -0.50 -7.69 -6.36
N ALA A 162 -0.26 -6.38 -6.51
CA ALA A 162 -1.22 -5.33 -6.15
C ALA A 162 -1.75 -5.48 -4.71
N THR A 163 -0.88 -5.95 -3.80
CA THR A 163 -1.26 -6.31 -2.43
C THR A 163 -1.51 -5.06 -1.59
N ASP A 164 -2.51 -5.15 -0.72
CA ASP A 164 -2.88 -4.09 0.20
C ASP A 164 -3.50 -4.70 1.44
N ILE A 165 -3.27 -4.07 2.60
CA ILE A 165 -3.92 -4.45 3.85
C ILE A 165 -4.42 -3.18 4.50
N ASP A 166 -5.72 -3.18 4.80
CA ASP A 166 -6.38 -2.07 5.50
C ASP A 166 -6.94 -2.58 6.83
N CYS A 167 -6.54 -1.93 7.91
CA CYS A 167 -6.94 -2.27 9.27
C CYS A 167 -7.76 -1.14 9.86
N HIS A 168 -8.81 -1.50 10.59
CA HIS A 168 -9.62 -0.54 11.32
C HIS A 168 -10.06 -1.08 12.68
N ASP A 169 -10.33 -0.15 13.58
CA ASP A 169 -10.87 -0.47 14.89
C ASP A 169 -12.31 -0.94 14.77
N VAL A 170 -12.60 -2.06 15.42
CA VAL A 170 -13.94 -2.63 15.56
C VAL A 170 -14.23 -2.86 17.04
N LYS A 171 -15.49 -3.14 17.38
CA LYS A 171 -15.85 -3.42 18.77
C LYS A 171 -15.05 -4.61 19.31
N GLY A 172 -14.15 -4.34 20.26
CA GLY A 172 -13.34 -5.35 20.95
C GLY A 172 -12.07 -5.80 20.20
N GLY A 173 -11.53 -4.98 19.29
CA GLY A 173 -10.22 -5.22 18.69
C GLY A 173 -10.04 -4.54 17.33
N ILE A 174 -9.05 -5.01 16.60
CA ILE A 174 -8.68 -4.55 15.26
C ILE A 174 -9.06 -5.65 14.28
N GLN A 175 -9.61 -5.24 13.14
CA GLN A 175 -9.91 -6.14 12.03
C GLN A 175 -9.29 -5.59 10.74
N CYS A 176 -8.63 -6.47 10.00
CA CYS A 176 -7.98 -6.13 8.75
C CYS A 176 -8.61 -6.88 7.58
N ILE A 177 -8.58 -6.23 6.42
CA ILE A 177 -8.88 -6.83 5.12
C ILE A 177 -7.59 -6.89 4.30
N ALA A 178 -7.27 -8.07 3.78
CA ALA A 178 -6.16 -8.27 2.86
C ALA A 178 -6.71 -8.36 1.44
N ILE A 179 -6.09 -7.62 0.52
CA ILE A 179 -6.45 -7.58 -0.91
C ILE A 179 -5.21 -7.92 -1.72
N GLY A 180 -5.34 -8.79 -2.70
CA GLY A 180 -4.23 -9.13 -3.58
C GLY A 180 -4.68 -9.89 -4.82
N THR A 181 -3.92 -9.74 -5.90
CA THR A 181 -4.08 -10.57 -7.11
C THR A 181 -3.22 -11.80 -6.97
N ALA A 182 -3.85 -12.97 -7.03
CA ALA A 182 -3.15 -14.24 -6.87
C ALA A 182 -2.25 -14.53 -8.06
N CYS A 183 -1.00 -14.90 -7.79
CA CYS A 183 -0.01 -15.25 -8.80
C CYS A 183 0.75 -16.51 -8.40
N LYS A 184 1.20 -17.27 -9.40
CA LYS A 184 2.17 -18.34 -9.20
C LYS A 184 3.58 -17.78 -8.92
N PRO A 185 4.46 -18.60 -8.32
CA PRO A 185 5.89 -18.30 -8.18
C PRO A 185 6.54 -17.87 -9.50
#